data_AF-A0A7J2ZL69-F1
#
_entry.id   AF-A0A7J2ZL69-F1
#
_cell.length_a   1.000
_cell.length_b   1.000
_cell.length_c   1.000
_cell.angle_alpha   90.00
_cell.angle_beta   90.00
_cell.angle_gamma   90.00
#
_symmetry.space_group_name_H-M   'P 1'
#
loop_
_entity.id
_entity.type
_entity.pdbx_description
1 polymer ?
#
loop_
_entity_poly.entity_id
_entity_poly.type
_entity_poly.pdbx_seq_one_letter_code
_entity_poly.pdbx_strand_id
1 'polypeptide(L)'
;MKNLIALLTTIIFIALVATLTLATNSSFYKAFTKTVIVNTTYEQNITIRKFYNLTVRFRYSYDGNDLTFNDTDVIITLKDQNKNEISIINQVTNGKAYLVLDRKIIDSIAFVDVINLDKYEDVRDQIVNITYYGTKAYLTVIVQKKEGNATISGYVFDALTSEPLDDIEIYVYAKGADPYTSNPLAQSVTENGRYFLTLFANSDGITYDIYVKDYPIN
;
A
#
# COMPACT_ATOMS: atom_id res chain seq x y z
N MET A 1 9.92 -13.21 -47.29
CA MET A 1 10.66 -13.49 -46.05
C MET A 1 10.23 -12.47 -44.99
N LYS A 2 9.09 -12.47 -44.30
CA LYS A 2 8.15 -13.51 -43.83
C LYS A 2 8.88 -14.72 -43.24
N ASN A 3 8.90 -14.76 -41.90
CA ASN A 3 9.34 -15.83 -41.00
C ASN A 3 10.81 -15.82 -40.57
N LEU A 4 11.18 -14.88 -39.69
CA LEU A 4 12.11 -15.08 -38.58
C LEU A 4 12.10 -13.80 -37.73
N ILE A 5 12.19 -13.90 -36.40
CA ILE A 5 12.06 -12.81 -35.39
C ILE A 5 10.61 -12.58 -34.89
N ALA A 6 9.84 -13.67 -34.80
CA ALA A 6 8.73 -13.80 -33.86
C ALA A 6 9.18 -14.49 -32.56
N LEU A 7 10.42 -14.24 -32.12
CA LEU A 7 11.03 -14.87 -30.95
C LEU A 7 11.99 -13.92 -30.24
N LEU A 8 11.48 -12.76 -29.82
CA LEU A 8 12.14 -11.88 -28.84
C LEU A 8 11.12 -11.24 -27.89
N THR A 9 10.00 -11.94 -27.66
CA THR A 9 8.96 -11.62 -26.67
C THR A 9 9.28 -12.17 -25.27
N THR A 10 10.52 -12.52 -24.97
CA THR A 10 10.89 -13.13 -23.68
C THR A 10 12.31 -12.80 -23.26
N ILE A 11 12.69 -11.51 -23.31
CA ILE A 11 13.97 -11.06 -22.76
C ILE A 11 13.70 -9.83 -21.89
N ILE A 12 13.77 -10.08 -20.58
CA ILE A 12 14.01 -9.10 -19.50
C ILE A 12 12.78 -8.24 -19.12
N PHE A 13 11.72 -8.93 -18.69
CA PHE A 13 10.99 -8.49 -17.49
C PHE A 13 11.17 -9.56 -16.41
N ILE A 14 12.44 -9.88 -16.13
CA ILE A 14 12.84 -10.30 -14.79
C ILE A 14 12.72 -9.01 -13.98
N ALA A 15 11.48 -8.66 -13.60
CA ALA A 15 11.24 -7.78 -12.49
C ALA A 15 11.80 -8.54 -11.29
N LEU A 16 13.08 -8.28 -11.04
CA LEU A 16 13.72 -8.23 -9.75
C LEU A 16 12.81 -8.81 -8.66
N VAL A 17 12.77 -10.14 -8.57
CA VAL A 17 12.47 -10.78 -7.30
C VAL A 17 13.65 -10.38 -6.44
N ALA A 18 13.56 -9.19 -5.86
CA ALA A 18 14.34 -8.86 -4.70
C ALA A 18 13.93 -9.93 -3.69
N THR A 19 14.72 -11.00 -3.64
CA THR A 19 14.81 -11.81 -2.46
C THR A 19 15.28 -10.83 -1.40
N LEU A 20 14.33 -10.16 -0.73
CA LEU A 20 14.56 -9.64 0.59
C LEU A 20 14.89 -10.87 1.41
N THR A 21 16.17 -11.23 1.44
CA THR A 21 16.73 -11.89 2.60
C THR A 21 16.47 -10.92 3.74
N LEU A 22 15.33 -11.09 4.41
CA LEU A 22 15.04 -10.48 5.70
C LEU A 22 16.17 -10.96 6.60
N ALA A 23 17.21 -10.15 6.72
CA ALA A 23 18.29 -10.38 7.65
C ALA A 23 17.65 -10.35 9.03
N THR A 24 17.40 -11.53 9.59
CA THR A 24 17.16 -11.69 11.03
C THR A 24 18.48 -11.36 11.70
N ASN A 25 18.73 -10.06 11.91
CA ASN A 25 19.86 -9.60 12.69
C ASN A 25 19.68 -10.19 14.11
N SER A 26 20.32 -11.34 14.36
CA SER A 26 20.36 -11.92 15.68
C SER A 26 21.31 -11.07 16.51
N SER A 27 20.75 -10.07 17.20
CA SER A 27 21.53 -9.26 18.13
C SER A 27 21.98 -10.15 19.30
N PHE A 28 23.28 -10.30 19.45
CA PHE A 28 23.87 -10.90 20.64
C PHE A 28 23.91 -9.86 21.76
N TYR A 29 23.32 -10.21 22.92
CA TYR A 29 23.38 -9.38 24.12
C TYR A 29 24.26 -10.05 25.16
N LYS A 30 25.24 -9.30 25.66
CA LYS A 30 26.12 -9.76 26.73
C LYS A 30 25.31 -9.92 28.02
N ALA A 31 25.13 -11.16 28.49
CA ALA A 31 24.39 -11.43 29.72
C ALA A 31 25.19 -11.05 30.98
N PHE A 32 26.45 -11.48 31.09
CA PHE A 32 27.40 -11.05 32.12
C PHE A 32 28.83 -11.41 31.71
N THR A 33 29.82 -10.94 32.47
CA THR A 33 31.22 -11.39 32.40
C THR A 33 31.60 -12.02 33.72
N LYS A 34 32.30 -13.16 33.66
CA LYS A 34 32.81 -13.84 34.85
C LYS A 34 34.22 -14.36 34.61
N THR A 35 35.12 -14.08 35.56
CA THR A 35 36.41 -14.75 35.67
C THR A 35 36.22 -16.05 36.45
N VAL A 36 36.65 -17.17 35.87
CA VAL A 36 36.56 -18.50 36.48
C VAL A 36 37.93 -18.87 37.07
N ILE A 37 37.94 -19.44 38.27
CA ILE A 37 39.16 -19.95 38.92
C ILE A 37 39.02 -21.46 39.17
N VAL A 38 40.16 -22.15 39.27
CA VAL A 38 40.21 -23.61 39.42
C VAL A 38 39.42 -24.06 40.66
N ASN A 39 38.70 -25.18 40.54
CA ASN A 39 37.88 -25.80 41.60
C ASN A 39 36.73 -24.93 42.14
N THR A 40 36.18 -24.03 41.33
CA THR A 40 34.98 -23.26 41.70
C THR A 40 33.80 -23.52 40.76
N THR A 41 32.61 -23.62 41.33
CA THR A 41 31.34 -23.68 40.59
C THR A 41 30.63 -22.34 40.73
N TYR A 42 30.13 -21.81 39.61
CA TYR A 42 29.34 -20.59 39.58
C TYR A 42 27.97 -20.88 38.97
N GLU A 43 26.92 -20.45 39.66
CA GLU A 43 25.55 -20.47 39.17
C GLU A 43 25.05 -19.02 39.11
N GLN A 44 24.59 -18.59 37.94
CA GLN A 44 23.98 -17.28 37.76
C GLN A 44 22.74 -17.42 36.89
N ASN A 45 21.60 -17.01 37.44
CA ASN A 45 20.34 -17.01 36.72
C ASN A 45 20.32 -15.88 35.68
N ILE A 46 19.83 -16.21 34.49
CA ILE A 46 19.53 -15.23 33.43
C ILE A 46 18.02 -15.13 33.31
N THR A 47 17.47 -13.95 33.51
CA THR A 47 16.05 -13.68 33.27
C THR A 47 15.88 -13.10 31.87
N ILE A 48 15.11 -13.79 31.03
CA ILE A 48 14.75 -13.32 29.69
C ILE A 48 13.27 -12.95 29.62
N ARG A 49 12.97 -11.92 28.84
CA ARG A 49 11.59 -11.55 28.54
C ARG A 49 11.07 -12.38 27.37
N LYS A 50 10.03 -13.17 27.65
CA LYS A 50 9.37 -14.04 26.69
C LYS A 50 8.31 -13.33 25.85
N PHE A 51 7.59 -12.36 26.43
CA PHE A 51 6.44 -11.68 25.80
C PHE A 51 6.75 -10.24 25.40
N TYR A 52 6.23 -9.84 24.24
CA TYR A 52 6.40 -8.50 23.66
C TYR A 52 5.02 -7.90 23.33
N ASN A 53 4.94 -6.58 23.43
CA ASN A 53 3.83 -5.81 22.89
C ASN A 53 4.02 -5.71 21.38
N LEU A 54 3.34 -6.55 20.61
CA LEU A 54 3.33 -6.50 19.16
C LEU A 54 2.42 -5.36 18.70
N THR A 55 2.96 -4.47 17.88
CA THR A 55 2.21 -3.48 17.11
C THR A 55 2.28 -3.87 15.64
N VAL A 56 1.14 -4.22 15.06
CA VAL A 56 0.97 -4.31 13.61
C VAL A 56 0.68 -2.90 13.11
N ARG A 57 1.44 -2.43 12.12
CA ARG A 57 1.26 -1.10 11.51
C ARG A 57 1.24 -1.19 9.99
N PHE A 58 0.43 -0.34 9.38
CA PHE A 58 0.33 -0.21 7.93
C PHE A 58 1.08 1.03 7.48
N ARG A 59 1.87 0.93 6.41
CA ARG A 59 2.62 2.06 5.83
C ARG A 59 2.47 2.13 4.33
N TYR A 60 2.43 3.34 3.78
CA TYR A 60 2.49 3.52 2.34
C TYR A 60 3.87 3.13 1.80
N SER A 61 3.88 2.50 0.63
CA SER A 61 5.11 2.13 -0.06
C SER A 61 5.92 3.34 -0.54
N TYR A 62 5.26 4.42 -0.95
CA TYR A 62 5.92 5.54 -1.66
C TYR A 62 6.60 6.53 -0.72
N ASP A 63 6.03 6.83 0.45
CA ASP A 63 6.58 7.80 1.41
C ASP A 63 6.93 7.20 2.78
N GLY A 64 6.54 5.94 3.04
CA GLY A 64 6.79 5.26 4.31
C GLY A 64 5.94 5.77 5.49
N ASN A 65 4.99 6.68 5.26
CA ASN A 65 4.12 7.21 6.30
C ASN A 65 3.15 6.12 6.81
N ASP A 66 2.85 6.16 8.12
CA ASP A 66 1.86 5.28 8.73
C ASP A 66 0.46 5.63 8.19
N LEU A 67 -0.33 4.62 7.80
CA LEU A 67 -1.75 4.80 7.49
C LEU A 67 -2.52 5.09 8.78
N THR A 68 -3.52 5.97 8.70
CA THR A 68 -4.37 6.34 9.83
C THR A 68 -5.83 6.07 9.48
N PHE A 69 -6.39 4.99 10.01
CA PHE A 69 -7.82 4.65 9.90
C PHE A 69 -8.29 3.94 11.16
N ASN A 70 -9.56 4.10 11.51
CA ASN A 70 -10.24 3.32 12.52
C ASN A 70 -11.30 2.51 11.81
N ASP A 71 -11.19 1.20 11.86
CA ASP A 71 -12.11 0.35 11.13
C ASP A 71 -12.35 -0.94 11.93
N THR A 72 -13.62 -1.18 12.26
CA THR A 72 -14.07 -2.38 12.96
C THR A 72 -14.30 -3.54 12.00
N ASP A 73 -14.42 -3.26 10.71
CA ASP A 73 -14.69 -4.25 9.68
C ASP A 73 -13.38 -4.82 9.12
N VAL A 74 -12.25 -4.15 9.37
CA VAL A 74 -10.92 -4.65 9.01
C VAL A 74 -10.53 -5.85 9.86
N ILE A 75 -10.28 -6.97 9.18
CA ILE A 75 -9.79 -8.21 9.77
C ILE A 75 -8.34 -8.39 9.36
N ILE A 76 -7.44 -8.53 10.34
CA ILE A 76 -6.02 -8.83 10.12
C ILE A 76 -5.75 -10.25 10.55
N THR A 77 -5.26 -11.08 9.63
CA THR A 77 -4.83 -12.45 9.92
C THR A 77 -3.31 -12.53 9.83
N LEU A 78 -2.67 -12.91 10.94
CA LEU A 78 -1.24 -13.23 10.99
C LEU A 78 -1.06 -14.71 10.61
N LYS A 79 -0.14 -15.01 9.70
CA LYS A 79 0.06 -16.38 9.19
C LYS A 79 1.51 -16.84 9.29
N ASP A 80 1.70 -18.15 9.45
CA ASP A 80 3.01 -18.80 9.41
C ASP A 80 3.57 -18.95 7.98
N GLN A 81 4.76 -19.52 7.84
CA GLN A 81 5.41 -19.79 6.54
C GLN A 81 4.57 -20.68 5.60
N ASN A 82 3.66 -21.49 6.13
CA ASN A 82 2.77 -22.37 5.38
C ASN A 82 1.40 -21.72 5.13
N LYS A 83 1.24 -20.43 5.47
CA LYS A 83 0.00 -19.67 5.42
C LYS A 83 -1.10 -20.18 6.38
N ASN A 84 -0.73 -20.94 7.40
CA ASN A 84 -1.67 -21.29 8.47
C ASN A 84 -1.88 -20.07 9.36
N GLU A 85 -3.10 -19.90 9.82
CA GLU A 85 -3.45 -18.85 10.76
C GLU A 85 -2.75 -19.02 12.11
N ILE A 86 -2.13 -17.94 12.59
CA ILE A 86 -1.57 -17.82 13.93
C ILE A 86 -2.52 -17.02 14.83
N SER A 87 -3.09 -15.93 14.29
CA SER A 87 -3.95 -15.02 15.05
C SER A 87 -4.82 -14.19 14.12
N ILE A 88 -6.05 -13.88 14.57
CA ILE A 88 -6.97 -12.93 13.94
C ILE A 88 -7.12 -11.72 14.84
N ILE A 89 -7.14 -10.53 14.25
CA ILE A 89 -7.36 -9.26 14.94
C ILE A 89 -8.51 -8.51 14.25
N ASN A 90 -9.54 -8.17 15.03
CA ASN A 90 -10.76 -7.52 14.54
C ASN A 90 -10.92 -6.07 15.04
N GLN A 91 -9.81 -5.45 15.46
CA GLN A 91 -9.81 -4.07 15.95
C GLN A 91 -8.54 -3.36 15.48
N VAL A 92 -8.73 -2.33 14.66
CA VAL A 92 -7.66 -1.42 14.23
C VAL A 92 -7.94 -0.04 14.77
N THR A 93 -6.98 0.51 15.52
CA THR A 93 -7.03 1.89 16.03
C THR A 93 -5.87 2.68 15.43
N ASN A 94 -6.21 3.70 14.66
CA ASN A 94 -5.27 4.59 13.98
C ASN A 94 -4.26 3.81 13.10
N GLY A 95 -4.78 2.89 12.29
CA GLY A 95 -4.00 2.00 11.41
C GLY A 95 -3.05 1.06 12.17
N LYS A 96 -3.32 0.80 13.45
CA LYS A 96 -2.51 -0.05 14.31
C LYS A 96 -3.36 -1.10 15.02
N ALA A 97 -2.81 -2.30 15.11
CA ALA A 97 -3.35 -3.39 15.91
C ALA A 97 -2.31 -3.80 16.97
N TYR A 98 -2.79 -4.18 18.15
CA TYR A 98 -1.95 -4.41 19.32
C TYR A 98 -2.21 -5.78 19.92
N LEU A 99 -1.16 -6.55 20.14
CA LEU A 99 -1.21 -7.86 20.79
C LEU A 99 -0.06 -8.01 21.79
N VAL A 100 -0.22 -8.95 22.72
CA VAL A 100 0.88 -9.41 23.56
C VAL A 100 1.16 -10.86 23.18
N LEU A 101 2.32 -11.13 22.58
CA LEU A 101 2.68 -12.46 22.09
C LEU A 101 4.08 -12.88 22.55
N ASP A 102 4.28 -14.19 22.66
CA ASP A 102 5.59 -14.80 22.85
C ASP A 102 6.47 -14.50 21.63
N ARG A 103 7.74 -14.16 21.85
CA ARG A 103 8.74 -13.99 20.80
C ARG A 103 8.76 -15.17 19.83
N LYS A 104 8.64 -16.41 20.30
CA LYS A 104 8.63 -17.60 19.42
C LYS A 104 7.46 -17.54 18.42
N ILE A 105 6.30 -17.05 18.85
CA ILE A 105 5.12 -16.90 18.00
C ILE A 105 5.36 -15.74 17.02
N ILE A 106 5.86 -14.61 17.51
CA ILE A 106 6.15 -13.44 16.65
C ILE A 106 7.16 -13.82 15.55
N ASP A 107 8.24 -14.51 15.90
CA ASP A 107 9.28 -14.97 14.97
C ASP A 107 8.76 -15.99 13.95
N SER A 108 7.61 -16.64 14.20
CA SER A 108 6.97 -17.54 13.23
C SER A 108 6.05 -16.85 12.23
N ILE A 109 5.69 -15.57 12.44
CA ILE A 109 4.82 -14.83 11.53
C ILE A 109 5.61 -14.52 10.25
N ALA A 110 5.10 -14.98 9.12
CA ALA A 110 5.72 -14.79 7.81
C ALA A 110 4.87 -13.91 6.89
N PHE A 111 3.54 -14.02 7.02
CA PHE A 111 2.60 -13.29 6.17
C PHE A 111 1.52 -12.60 6.99
N VAL A 112 0.99 -11.53 6.43
CA VAL A 112 -0.23 -10.88 6.90
C VAL A 112 -1.23 -10.80 5.77
N ASP A 113 -2.47 -11.12 6.10
CA ASP A 113 -3.63 -10.94 5.24
C ASP A 113 -4.55 -9.92 5.89
N VAL A 114 -5.02 -8.96 5.10
CA VAL A 114 -5.96 -7.93 5.56
C VAL A 114 -7.20 -7.95 4.68
N ILE A 115 -8.35 -8.08 5.32
CA ILE A 115 -9.66 -8.14 4.67
C ILE A 115 -10.43 -6.87 5.03
N ASN A 116 -11.31 -6.43 4.12
CA ASN A 116 -12.18 -5.23 4.25
C ASN A 116 -11.42 -3.92 4.42
N LEU A 117 -10.22 -3.83 3.84
CA LEU A 117 -9.57 -2.54 3.64
C LEU A 117 -9.95 -2.07 2.23
N ASP A 118 -11.17 -1.57 2.05
CA ASP A 118 -11.81 -1.28 0.74
C ASP A 118 -10.97 -0.42 -0.21
N LYS A 119 -10.00 0.34 0.31
CA LYS A 119 -9.08 1.18 -0.47
C LYS A 119 -7.74 0.53 -0.83
N TYR A 120 -7.53 -0.71 -0.41
CA TYR A 120 -6.23 -1.39 -0.42
C TYR A 120 -6.41 -2.91 -0.55
N GLU A 121 -7.22 -3.35 -1.52
CA GLU A 121 -7.52 -4.77 -1.79
C GLU A 121 -6.26 -5.66 -1.96
N ASP A 122 -5.12 -5.06 -2.26
CA ASP A 122 -3.86 -5.73 -2.56
C ASP A 122 -3.05 -6.16 -1.32
N VAL A 123 -3.55 -5.92 -0.10
CA VAL A 123 -2.87 -6.29 1.16
C VAL A 123 -3.19 -7.75 1.57
N ARG A 124 -3.16 -8.66 0.61
CA ARG A 124 -3.30 -10.11 0.86
C ARG A 124 -1.95 -10.81 0.81
N ASP A 125 -1.72 -11.72 1.75
CA ASP A 125 -0.50 -12.52 1.88
C ASP A 125 0.81 -11.72 1.78
N GLN A 126 0.83 -10.53 2.37
CA GLN A 126 2.00 -9.67 2.35
C GLN A 126 3.11 -10.20 3.25
N ILE A 127 4.33 -10.26 2.72
CA ILE A 127 5.52 -10.59 3.50
C ILE A 127 5.73 -9.49 4.55
N VAL A 128 6.10 -9.90 5.75
CA VAL A 128 6.21 -8.99 6.90
C VAL A 128 7.65 -8.62 7.21
N ASN A 129 7.84 -7.40 7.71
CA ASN A 129 9.08 -6.99 8.35
C ASN A 129 8.84 -6.81 9.86
N ILE A 130 9.57 -7.58 10.67
CA ILE A 130 9.47 -7.57 12.13
C ILE A 130 10.72 -6.91 12.71
N THR A 131 10.50 -5.89 13.56
CA THR A 131 11.58 -5.22 14.29
C THR A 131 11.29 -5.22 15.79
N TYR A 132 12.33 -5.35 16.61
CA TYR A 132 12.21 -5.37 18.06
C TYR A 132 12.86 -4.14 18.68
N TYR A 133 12.15 -3.48 19.60
CA TYR A 133 12.67 -2.34 20.36
C TYR A 133 12.20 -2.41 21.81
N GLY A 134 13.12 -2.75 22.71
CA GLY A 134 12.82 -2.93 24.13
C GLY A 134 11.72 -3.98 24.36
N THR A 135 10.56 -3.55 24.87
CA THR A 135 9.40 -4.42 25.14
C THR A 135 8.39 -4.46 24.00
N LYS A 136 8.71 -3.84 22.85
CA LYS A 136 7.82 -3.74 21.70
C LYS A 136 8.37 -4.51 20.50
N ALA A 137 7.47 -5.15 19.77
CA ALA A 137 7.73 -5.68 18.44
C ALA A 137 6.87 -4.90 17.44
N TYR A 138 7.41 -4.61 16.26
CA TYR A 138 6.68 -3.92 15.20
C TYR A 138 6.65 -4.82 13.98
N LEU A 139 5.45 -5.22 13.58
CA LEU A 139 5.20 -5.86 12.29
C LEU A 139 4.72 -4.78 11.33
N THR A 140 5.50 -4.53 10.28
CA THR A 140 5.20 -3.51 9.28
C THR A 140 4.65 -4.17 8.02
N VAL A 141 3.45 -3.78 7.64
CA VAL A 141 2.82 -4.18 6.37
C VAL A 141 2.89 -2.98 5.42
N ILE A 142 3.52 -3.19 4.27
CA ILE A 142 3.60 -2.17 3.23
C ILE A 142 2.37 -2.26 2.35
N VAL A 143 1.68 -1.14 2.22
CA VAL A 143 0.45 -1.02 1.46
C VAL A 143 0.75 -0.20 0.21
N GLN A 144 0.47 -0.80 -0.95
CA GLN A 144 0.51 -0.10 -2.23
C GLN A 144 -0.89 0.41 -2.56
N LYS A 145 -0.97 1.66 -3.01
CA LYS A 145 -2.23 2.18 -3.54
C LYS A 145 -2.47 1.56 -4.90
N LYS A 146 -3.68 1.10 -5.15
CA LYS A 146 -4.09 0.72 -6.50
C LYS A 146 -4.09 1.96 -7.36
N GLU A 147 -3.31 1.93 -8.42
CA GLU A 147 -3.19 3.01 -9.40
C GLU A 147 -3.67 2.51 -10.75
N GLY A 148 -4.35 3.37 -11.51
CA GLY A 148 -4.87 2.97 -12.80
C GLY A 148 -5.56 4.09 -13.54
N ASN A 149 -6.14 3.71 -14.66
CA ASN A 149 -6.93 4.63 -15.47
C ASN A 149 -8.34 4.75 -14.90
N ALA A 150 -8.81 5.99 -14.77
CA ALA A 150 -10.20 6.34 -14.56
C ALA A 150 -10.76 6.99 -15.82
N THR A 151 -12.09 7.01 -15.92
CA THR A 151 -12.78 7.62 -17.04
C THR A 151 -13.78 8.63 -16.53
N ILE A 152 -13.78 9.81 -17.13
CA ILE A 152 -14.89 10.77 -17.03
C ILE A 152 -15.52 10.88 -18.41
N SER A 153 -16.84 10.73 -18.48
CA SER A 153 -17.58 10.91 -19.72
C SER A 153 -18.90 11.60 -19.43
N GLY A 154 -19.34 12.41 -20.37
CA GLY A 154 -20.61 13.11 -20.26
C GLY A 154 -21.08 13.63 -21.61
N TYR A 155 -22.08 14.49 -21.56
CA TYR A 155 -22.64 15.16 -22.72
C TYR A 155 -22.65 16.66 -22.50
N VAL A 156 -22.50 17.40 -23.59
CA VAL A 156 -22.64 18.85 -23.69
C VAL A 156 -23.85 19.12 -24.57
N PHE A 157 -24.77 19.92 -24.04
CA PHE A 157 -25.99 20.32 -24.73
C PHE A 157 -26.11 21.84 -24.70
N ASP A 158 -26.73 22.39 -25.73
CA ASP A 158 -27.22 23.77 -25.70
C ASP A 158 -28.37 23.88 -24.70
N ALA A 159 -28.27 24.83 -23.78
CA ALA A 159 -29.25 24.99 -22.70
C ALA A 159 -30.62 25.49 -23.18
N LEU A 160 -30.70 26.13 -24.35
CA LEU A 160 -31.94 26.70 -24.90
C LEU A 160 -32.64 25.70 -25.83
N THR A 161 -31.88 25.00 -26.67
CA THR A 161 -32.44 24.09 -27.69
C THR A 161 -32.40 22.62 -27.25
N SER A 162 -31.64 22.28 -26.22
CA SER A 162 -31.34 20.90 -25.80
C SER A 162 -30.64 20.07 -26.88
N GLU A 163 -30.09 20.70 -27.92
CA GLU A 163 -29.34 20.02 -28.96
C GLU A 163 -27.93 19.67 -28.47
N PRO A 164 -27.38 18.50 -28.84
CA PRO A 164 -26.00 18.15 -28.52
C PRO A 164 -25.03 19.10 -29.25
N LEU A 165 -23.98 19.53 -28.55
CA LEU A 165 -22.98 20.44 -29.10
C LEU A 165 -21.69 19.70 -29.47
N ASP A 166 -21.35 19.74 -30.75
CA ASP A 166 -20.12 19.17 -31.30
C ASP A 166 -18.98 20.18 -31.33
N ASP A 167 -17.76 19.67 -31.49
CA ASP A 167 -16.53 20.47 -31.58
C ASP A 167 -16.24 21.32 -30.32
N ILE A 168 -16.81 20.93 -29.18
CA ILE A 168 -16.56 21.58 -27.88
C ILE A 168 -15.33 20.96 -27.24
N GLU A 169 -14.31 21.79 -26.99
CA GLU A 169 -13.09 21.37 -26.32
C GLU A 169 -13.28 21.32 -24.79
N ILE A 170 -13.06 20.13 -24.22
CA ILE A 170 -13.11 19.85 -22.79
C ILE A 170 -11.70 19.58 -22.30
N TYR A 171 -11.27 20.28 -21.26
CA TYR A 171 -9.94 20.16 -20.66
C TYR A 171 -10.03 19.76 -19.20
N VAL A 172 -9.08 18.93 -18.78
CA VAL A 172 -8.96 18.49 -17.39
C VAL A 172 -7.64 18.98 -16.82
N TYR A 173 -7.69 19.57 -15.63
CA TYR A 173 -6.53 20.03 -14.88
C TYR A 173 -6.50 19.40 -13.49
N ALA A 174 -5.33 19.40 -12.86
CA ALA A 174 -5.23 19.11 -11.43
C ALA A 174 -6.07 20.13 -10.65
N LYS A 175 -6.72 19.70 -9.56
CA LYS A 175 -7.51 20.60 -8.72
C LYS A 175 -6.70 21.84 -8.30
N GLY A 176 -7.26 23.02 -8.55
CA GLY A 176 -6.67 24.31 -8.21
C GLY A 176 -5.56 24.79 -9.15
N ALA A 177 -5.26 24.05 -10.22
CA ALA A 177 -4.36 24.52 -11.25
C ALA A 177 -5.02 25.62 -12.09
N ASP A 178 -4.26 26.64 -12.45
CA ASP A 178 -4.75 27.72 -13.31
C ASP A 178 -4.78 27.24 -14.77
N PRO A 179 -5.96 27.18 -15.42
CA PRO A 179 -6.09 26.68 -16.80
C PRO A 179 -5.41 27.58 -17.84
N TYR A 180 -5.09 28.84 -17.52
CA TYR A 180 -4.42 29.75 -18.44
C TYR A 180 -2.90 29.55 -18.48
N THR A 181 -2.33 28.93 -17.45
CA THR A 181 -0.87 28.78 -17.30
C THR A 181 -0.42 27.33 -17.17
N SER A 182 -1.34 26.42 -16.85
CA SER A 182 -1.05 25.00 -16.69
C SER A 182 -1.29 24.24 -17.99
N ASN A 183 -0.64 23.07 -18.12
CA ASN A 183 -0.96 22.13 -19.19
C ASN A 183 -2.13 21.24 -18.75
N PRO A 184 -3.07 20.93 -19.66
CA PRO A 184 -4.13 19.98 -19.37
C PRO A 184 -3.56 18.58 -19.19
N LEU A 185 -4.12 17.84 -18.23
CA LEU A 185 -3.82 16.43 -17.97
C LEU A 185 -4.52 15.50 -18.97
N ALA A 186 -5.69 15.91 -19.44
CA ALA A 186 -6.41 15.27 -20.52
C ALA A 186 -7.27 16.30 -21.27
N GLN A 187 -7.60 15.97 -22.51
CA GLN A 187 -8.49 16.77 -23.34
C GLN A 187 -9.37 15.85 -24.19
N SER A 188 -10.57 16.32 -24.50
CA SER A 188 -11.52 15.67 -25.41
C SER A 188 -12.21 16.75 -26.22
N VAL A 189 -12.57 16.42 -27.46
CA VAL A 189 -13.51 17.21 -28.26
C VAL A 189 -14.83 16.44 -28.30
N THR A 190 -15.96 17.13 -28.21
CA THR A 190 -17.26 16.46 -28.25
C THR A 190 -17.63 15.97 -29.65
N GLU A 191 -18.28 14.80 -29.70
CA GLU A 191 -18.89 14.23 -30.91
C GLU A 191 -20.30 13.72 -30.56
N ASN A 192 -21.32 14.17 -31.28
CA ASN A 192 -22.73 14.12 -30.85
C ASN A 192 -22.94 14.60 -29.40
N GLY A 193 -22.31 15.72 -29.03
CA GLY A 193 -22.33 16.26 -27.68
C GLY A 193 -21.53 15.45 -26.66
N ARG A 194 -21.06 14.25 -26.97
CA ARG A 194 -20.43 13.35 -26.00
C ARG A 194 -18.94 13.62 -25.89
N TYR A 195 -18.42 13.69 -24.67
CA TYR A 195 -16.98 13.69 -24.40
C TYR A 195 -16.55 12.46 -23.61
N PHE A 196 -15.27 12.09 -23.76
CA PHE A 196 -14.67 10.96 -23.06
C PHE A 196 -13.22 11.29 -22.70
N LEU A 197 -12.89 11.23 -21.41
CA LEU A 197 -11.59 11.58 -20.87
C LEU A 197 -11.04 10.39 -20.10
N THR A 198 -9.84 9.95 -20.46
CA THR A 198 -9.07 8.98 -19.67
C THR A 198 -8.10 9.74 -18.77
N LEU A 199 -8.18 9.45 -17.48
CA LEU A 199 -7.40 10.09 -16.43
C LEU A 199 -6.66 9.04 -15.62
N PHE A 200 -5.69 9.49 -14.86
CA PHE A 200 -5.11 8.66 -13.81
C PHE A 200 -5.98 8.73 -12.55
N ALA A 201 -5.97 7.69 -11.73
CA ALA A 201 -6.55 7.73 -10.38
C ALA A 201 -5.80 6.76 -9.47
N ASN A 202 -5.90 7.01 -8.17
CA ASN A 202 -5.52 6.06 -7.14
C ASN A 202 -6.75 5.69 -6.29
N SER A 203 -6.59 4.73 -5.39
CA SER A 203 -7.66 4.23 -4.52
C SER A 203 -8.25 5.24 -3.54
N ASP A 204 -7.59 6.39 -3.30
CA ASP A 204 -8.13 7.48 -2.49
C ASP A 204 -8.95 8.47 -3.34
N GLY A 205 -8.92 8.33 -4.66
CA GLY A 205 -9.47 9.29 -5.60
C GLY A 205 -8.53 10.48 -5.82
N ILE A 206 -8.52 11.00 -7.05
CA ILE A 206 -7.86 12.26 -7.38
C ILE A 206 -8.94 13.23 -7.83
N THR A 207 -8.89 14.45 -7.31
CA THR A 207 -9.81 15.50 -7.75
C THR A 207 -9.20 16.26 -8.92
N TYR A 208 -10.02 16.47 -9.94
CA TYR A 208 -9.70 17.21 -11.14
C TYR A 208 -10.70 18.35 -11.34
N ASP A 209 -10.23 19.46 -11.89
CA ASP A 209 -11.09 20.54 -12.36
C ASP A 209 -11.28 20.38 -13.87
N ILE A 210 -12.53 20.47 -14.33
CA ILE A 210 -12.92 20.27 -15.73
C ILE A 210 -13.42 21.59 -16.30
N TYR A 211 -12.89 21.97 -17.46
CA TYR A 211 -13.22 23.22 -18.12
C TYR A 211 -13.76 22.95 -19.52
N VAL A 212 -14.73 23.77 -19.90
CA VAL A 212 -15.17 23.94 -21.28
C VAL A 212 -14.48 25.19 -21.81
N LYS A 213 -13.80 25.10 -22.95
CA LYS A 213 -13.13 26.26 -23.54
C LYS A 213 -14.12 27.09 -24.35
N ASP A 214 -13.96 28.41 -24.35
CA ASP A 214 -14.69 29.38 -25.19
C ASP A 214 -16.21 29.50 -24.94
N TYR A 215 -16.80 28.67 -24.08
CA TYR A 215 -18.23 28.70 -23.75
C TYR A 215 -18.49 28.96 -22.26
N PRO A 216 -19.45 29.83 -21.90
CA PRO A 216 -19.90 29.99 -20.53
C PRO A 216 -20.68 28.76 -20.06
N ILE A 217 -20.50 28.40 -18.78
CA ILE A 217 -21.22 27.31 -18.11
C ILE A 217 -22.26 27.94 -17.16
N ASN A 218 -23.50 27.47 -17.23
CA ASN A 218 -24.61 27.93 -16.37
C ASN A 218 -24.84 27.00 -15.17
#